data_AF-B4K6E1-F1
#
_entry.id   AF-B4K6E1-F1
#
_cell.length_a   1.000
_cell.length_b   1.000
_cell.length_c   1.000
_cell.angle_alpha   90.00
_cell.angle_beta   90.00
_cell.angle_gamma   90.00
#
_symmetry.space_group_name_H-M   'P 1'
#
loop_
_entity.id
_entity.type
_entity.pdbx_description
1 polymer ?
#
loop_
_entity_poly.entity_id
_entity_poly.type
_entity_poly.pdbx_seq_one_letter_code
_entity_poly.pdbx_strand_id
1 'polypeptide(L)'
;MVQRLTLRRRLSYNTRSNRRRIVRTPGGRLVYQYVKKNKTVPRCGQCKEKLKGITPSRPSERPRLSKRHKTVSRTYGGVLCHGCLRERIVRAFLIEEQKIVKALKSQREALVKPVKKVEKKPTKAAPAKKPAGKTGGKSAVKTASKKPAPKGAIKSKK
;
A
#
# COMPACT_ATOMS: atom_id res chain seq x y z
N MET A 1 5.15 40.38 -41.02
CA MET A 1 5.40 38.93 -41.19
C MET A 1 6.07 38.37 -39.94
N VAL A 2 5.73 37.16 -39.48
CA VAL A 2 6.38 36.54 -38.30
C VAL A 2 7.62 35.74 -38.71
N GLN A 3 8.70 35.81 -37.92
CA GLN A 3 9.94 35.07 -38.19
C GLN A 3 9.72 33.55 -38.14
N ARG A 4 10.03 32.86 -39.24
CA ARG A 4 10.01 31.38 -39.32
C ARG A 4 11.17 30.78 -38.52
N LEU A 5 10.98 29.57 -37.99
CA LEU A 5 11.91 28.91 -37.07
C LEU A 5 12.38 27.56 -37.59
N THR A 6 13.70 27.33 -37.54
CA THR A 6 14.35 26.08 -37.93
C THR A 6 14.63 25.17 -36.74
N LEU A 7 14.52 23.85 -36.95
CA LEU A 7 14.86 22.84 -35.93
C LEU A 7 16.39 22.69 -35.84
N ARG A 8 16.94 22.70 -34.62
CA ARG A 8 18.39 22.57 -34.37
C ARG A 8 18.87 21.13 -34.18
N ARG A 9 17.96 20.15 -34.19
CA ARG A 9 18.25 18.71 -34.11
C ARG A 9 17.62 17.99 -35.31
N ARG A 10 18.27 16.91 -35.75
CA ARG A 10 17.77 16.00 -36.81
C ARG A 10 16.38 15.41 -36.50
N LEU A 11 15.97 15.36 -35.23
CA LEU A 11 14.65 14.85 -34.81
C LEU A 11 13.53 15.84 -35.19
N SER A 12 12.81 15.54 -36.28
CA SER A 12 11.71 16.35 -36.83
C SER A 12 10.40 16.26 -36.04
N TYR A 13 9.97 15.06 -35.65
CA TYR A 13 8.64 14.79 -35.06
C TYR A 13 8.42 15.40 -33.67
N ASN A 14 7.17 15.80 -33.39
CA ASN A 14 6.74 16.40 -32.12
C ASN A 14 6.45 15.35 -31.03
N THR A 15 7.49 14.65 -30.57
CA THR A 15 7.36 13.64 -29.51
C THR A 15 7.46 14.24 -28.09
N ARG A 16 7.01 13.50 -27.08
CA ARG A 16 7.07 13.93 -25.66
C ARG A 16 8.49 14.32 -25.20
N SER A 17 9.55 13.76 -25.78
CA SER A 17 10.96 14.09 -25.53
C SER A 17 11.49 15.27 -26.34
N ASN A 18 10.83 15.63 -27.43
CA ASN A 18 11.34 16.56 -28.45
C ASN A 18 10.56 17.90 -28.48
N ARG A 19 9.98 18.30 -27.34
CA ARG A 19 9.29 19.59 -27.17
C ARG A 19 10.27 20.75 -27.31
N ARG A 20 9.81 21.86 -27.90
CA ARG A 20 10.59 23.08 -28.14
C ARG A 20 9.95 24.28 -27.43
N ARG A 21 10.76 25.26 -27.04
CA ARG A 21 10.34 26.60 -26.60
C ARG A 21 10.94 27.62 -27.57
N ILE A 22 10.17 28.62 -27.96
CA ILE A 22 10.66 29.77 -28.73
C ILE A 22 11.32 30.74 -27.74
N VAL A 23 12.56 31.15 -28.04
CA VAL A 23 13.34 32.07 -27.20
C VAL A 23 13.93 33.16 -28.09
N ARG A 24 13.83 34.43 -27.66
CA ARG A 24 14.59 35.54 -28.26
C ARG A 24 16.05 35.40 -27.81
N THR A 25 16.98 35.29 -28.76
CA THR A 25 18.41 35.28 -28.44
C THR A 25 18.93 36.71 -28.27
N PRO A 26 20.10 36.92 -27.64
CA PRO A 26 20.69 38.26 -27.50
C PRO A 26 20.87 39.00 -28.84
N GLY A 27 21.18 38.28 -29.93
CA GLY A 27 21.24 38.84 -31.29
C GLY A 27 19.88 39.06 -31.96
N GLY A 28 18.81 39.30 -31.20
CA GLY A 28 17.46 39.67 -31.70
C GLY A 28 16.67 38.58 -32.43
N ARG A 29 17.24 37.41 -32.70
CA ARG A 29 16.59 36.34 -33.49
C ARG A 29 15.72 35.45 -32.60
N LEU A 30 14.54 35.07 -33.08
CA LEU A 30 13.75 33.99 -32.49
C LEU A 30 14.37 32.64 -32.87
N VAL A 31 14.58 31.75 -31.89
CA VAL A 31 15.22 30.44 -32.08
C VAL A 31 14.52 29.38 -31.22
N TYR A 32 14.41 28.14 -31.73
CA TYR A 32 13.97 27.00 -30.93
C TYR A 32 15.05 26.52 -29.95
N GLN A 33 14.69 26.43 -28.67
CA GLN A 33 15.44 25.68 -27.66
C GLN A 33 14.69 24.40 -27.28
N TYR A 34 15.41 23.29 -27.11
CA TYR A 34 14.81 21.99 -26.78
C TYR A 34 14.60 21.84 -25.27
N VAL A 35 13.37 21.52 -24.87
CA VAL A 35 12.97 21.43 -23.46
C VAL A 35 12.99 19.97 -23.00
N LYS A 36 13.70 19.69 -21.91
CA LYS A 36 13.65 18.38 -21.24
C LYS A 36 12.23 18.13 -20.70
N LYS A 37 11.67 16.91 -20.85
CA LYS A 37 10.43 16.49 -20.16
C LYS A 37 10.41 16.96 -18.70
N ASN A 38 9.28 17.58 -18.30
CA ASN A 38 9.03 18.08 -16.96
C ASN A 38 9.26 16.99 -15.90
N LYS A 39 9.75 17.41 -14.73
CA LYS A 39 10.13 16.55 -13.63
C LYS A 39 8.90 16.26 -12.76
N THR A 40 8.68 15.01 -12.39
CA THR A 40 7.59 14.62 -11.48
C THR A 40 8.04 14.74 -10.03
N VAL A 41 7.15 15.21 -9.15
CA VAL A 41 7.41 15.25 -7.71
C VAL A 41 7.33 13.82 -7.15
N PRO A 42 8.32 13.37 -6.35
CA PRO A 42 8.26 12.09 -5.66
C PRO A 42 6.99 11.95 -4.81
N ARG A 43 6.43 10.73 -4.78
CA ARG A 43 5.16 10.45 -4.09
C ARG A 43 5.36 9.48 -2.93
N CYS A 44 4.51 9.59 -1.92
CA CYS A 44 4.42 8.66 -0.81
C CYS A 44 4.08 7.24 -1.31
N GLY A 45 4.77 6.21 -0.82
CA GLY A 45 4.58 4.82 -1.24
C GLY A 45 3.18 4.25 -0.93
N GLN A 46 2.52 4.73 0.14
CA GLN A 46 1.16 4.33 0.50
C GLN A 46 0.13 5.32 -0.05
N CYS A 47 0.13 6.53 0.51
CA CYS A 47 -0.93 7.52 0.33
C CYS A 47 -0.82 8.26 -1.03
N LYS A 48 0.22 8.03 -1.84
CA LYS A 48 0.50 8.63 -3.17
C LYS A 48 0.55 10.17 -3.24
N GLU A 49 0.47 10.85 -2.09
CA GLU A 49 0.67 12.28 -1.92
C GLU A 49 2.07 12.75 -2.36
N LYS A 50 2.19 14.02 -2.74
CA LYS A 50 3.49 14.65 -3.09
C LYS A 50 4.35 14.82 -1.84
N LEU A 51 5.59 14.33 -1.88
CA LEU A 51 6.54 14.45 -0.77
C LEU A 51 7.12 15.87 -0.69
N LYS A 52 6.73 16.62 0.35
CA LYS A 52 7.27 17.95 0.66
C LYS A 52 8.75 17.87 1.02
N GLY A 53 9.52 18.90 0.64
CA GLY A 53 10.96 19.03 0.93
C GLY A 53 11.92 18.32 -0.04
N ILE A 54 11.41 17.49 -0.98
CA ILE A 54 12.24 16.77 -1.94
C ILE A 54 12.13 17.40 -3.33
N THR A 55 13.27 17.77 -3.90
CA THR A 55 13.31 18.41 -5.22
C THR A 55 12.91 17.41 -6.32
N PRO A 56 11.97 17.76 -7.21
CA PRO A 56 11.67 16.94 -8.37
C PRO A 56 12.91 16.92 -9.29
N SER A 57 13.38 15.73 -9.63
CA SER A 57 14.56 15.52 -10.50
C SER A 57 14.31 14.37 -11.47
N ARG A 58 15.03 14.38 -12.61
CA ARG A 58 15.14 13.18 -13.44
C ARG A 58 16.08 12.18 -12.76
N PRO A 59 15.93 10.86 -12.98
CA PRO A 59 16.84 9.85 -12.43
C PRO A 59 18.33 10.16 -12.71
N SER A 60 18.66 10.59 -13.94
CA SER A 60 20.03 10.98 -14.33
C SER A 60 20.54 12.31 -13.75
N GLU A 61 19.64 13.15 -13.22
CA GLU A 61 20.01 14.40 -12.52
C GLU A 61 20.07 14.18 -11.00
N ARG A 62 19.41 13.13 -10.47
CA ARG A 62 19.37 12.78 -9.05
C ARG A 62 20.74 12.48 -8.43
N PRO A 63 21.74 11.83 -9.07
CA PRO A 63 23.06 11.69 -8.46
C PRO A 63 23.76 13.05 -8.26
N ARG A 64 23.60 13.98 -9.22
CA ARG A 64 24.27 15.30 -9.26
C ARG A 64 23.79 16.31 -8.21
N LEU A 65 22.64 16.08 -7.60
CA LEU A 65 22.12 16.94 -6.52
C LEU A 65 22.81 16.62 -5.17
N SER A 66 22.82 17.56 -4.23
CA SER A 66 23.29 17.30 -2.86
C SER A 66 22.31 16.39 -2.09
N LYS A 67 22.77 15.73 -1.01
CA LYS A 67 21.93 14.83 -0.19
C LYS A 67 20.69 15.55 0.38
N ARG A 68 20.86 16.79 0.88
CA ARG A 68 19.80 17.64 1.48
C ARG A 68 18.58 17.84 0.58
N HIS A 69 18.73 17.86 -0.75
CA HIS A 69 17.62 18.03 -1.68
C HIS A 69 16.88 16.73 -2.06
N LYS A 70 17.39 15.58 -1.62
CA LYS A 70 16.88 14.23 -1.96
C LYS A 70 16.10 13.57 -0.80
N THR A 71 16.37 13.97 0.44
CA THR A 71 15.89 13.30 1.67
C THR A 71 15.23 14.29 2.63
N VAL A 72 14.59 13.77 3.68
CA VAL A 72 14.16 14.53 4.86
C VAL A 72 14.75 13.83 6.08
N SER A 73 15.12 14.57 7.12
CA SER A 73 15.88 14.07 8.28
C SER A 73 15.15 13.01 9.14
N ARG A 74 13.81 12.97 9.12
CA ARG A 74 13.02 11.98 9.86
C ARG A 74 13.15 10.55 9.31
N THR A 75 12.81 9.56 10.13
CA THR A 75 12.66 8.15 9.72
C THR A 75 11.72 8.01 8.51
N TYR A 76 12.00 7.06 7.62
CA TYR A 76 11.31 6.88 6.33
C TYR A 76 11.20 8.15 5.46
N GLY A 77 12.10 9.13 5.67
CA GLY A 77 12.18 10.37 4.92
C GLY A 77 12.35 10.13 3.42
N GLY A 78 11.39 10.60 2.63
CA GLY A 78 11.38 10.41 1.18
C GLY A 78 10.78 9.10 0.67
N VAL A 79 10.29 8.25 1.57
CA VAL A 79 9.47 7.06 1.24
C VAL A 79 8.01 7.29 1.66
N LEU A 80 7.81 7.82 2.87
CA LEU A 80 6.48 8.06 3.46
C LEU A 80 6.21 9.54 3.70
N CYS A 81 4.95 9.96 3.60
CA CYS A 81 4.51 11.27 4.08
C CYS A 81 4.41 11.27 5.62
N HIS A 82 4.18 12.44 6.20
CA HIS A 82 4.11 12.63 7.65
C HIS A 82 2.85 11.98 8.27
N GLY A 83 1.72 11.96 7.56
CA GLY A 83 0.48 11.29 7.99
C GLY A 83 0.65 9.78 8.12
N CYS A 84 0.88 9.06 7.02
CA CYS A 84 1.04 7.61 7.07
C CYS A 84 2.31 7.13 7.84
N LEU A 85 3.25 8.02 8.21
CA LEU A 85 4.32 7.74 9.18
C LEU A 85 3.79 7.77 10.62
N ARG A 86 3.08 8.83 11.03
CA ARG A 86 2.46 8.92 12.37
C ARG A 86 1.54 7.73 12.64
N GLU A 87 0.71 7.39 11.67
CA GLU A 87 -0.16 6.19 11.74
C GLU A 87 0.63 4.90 11.94
N ARG A 88 1.81 4.73 11.32
CA ARG A 88 2.64 3.53 11.51
C ARG A 88 3.22 3.44 12.91
N ILE A 89 3.71 4.56 13.47
CA ILE A 89 4.23 4.59 14.84
C ILE A 89 3.13 4.22 15.84
N VAL A 90 1.97 4.88 15.75
CA VAL A 90 0.84 4.64 16.65
C VAL A 90 0.30 3.20 16.49
N ARG A 91 0.16 2.69 15.26
CA ARG A 91 -0.29 1.30 15.04
C ARG A 91 0.72 0.27 15.56
N ALA A 92 2.03 0.47 15.37
CA ALA A 92 3.05 -0.43 15.89
C ALA A 92 2.97 -0.52 17.41
N PHE A 93 3.02 0.63 18.08
CA PHE A 93 2.92 0.74 19.54
C PHE A 93 1.65 0.08 20.09
N LEU A 94 0.46 0.46 19.59
CA LEU A 94 -0.80 -0.11 20.08
C LEU A 94 -0.93 -1.62 19.83
N ILE A 95 -0.35 -2.15 18.75
CA ILE A 95 -0.35 -3.59 18.47
C ILE A 95 0.61 -4.32 19.43
N GLU A 96 1.75 -3.72 19.77
CA GLU A 96 2.72 -4.27 20.72
C GLU A 96 2.15 -4.29 22.15
N GLU A 97 1.58 -3.17 22.61
CA GLU A 97 0.86 -3.10 23.90
C GLU A 97 -0.26 -4.15 24.00
N GLN A 98 -1.10 -4.27 22.96
CA GLN A 98 -2.15 -5.29 22.94
C GLN A 98 -1.61 -6.73 22.94
N LYS A 99 -0.44 -7.00 22.34
CA LYS A 99 0.21 -8.32 22.41
C LYS A 99 0.71 -8.61 23.82
N ILE A 100 1.36 -7.64 24.48
CA ILE A 100 1.85 -7.78 25.85
C ILE A 100 0.69 -8.04 26.81
N VAL A 101 -0.38 -7.24 26.74
CA VAL A 101 -1.59 -7.43 27.57
C VAL A 101 -2.23 -8.79 27.34
N LYS A 102 -2.27 -9.29 26.09
CA LYS A 102 -2.78 -10.64 25.77
C LYS A 102 -1.90 -11.74 26.36
N ALA A 103 -0.58 -11.62 26.25
CA ALA A 103 0.36 -12.58 26.82
C ALA A 103 0.28 -12.65 28.34
N LEU A 104 0.23 -11.50 29.02
CA LEU A 104 0.08 -11.43 30.48
C LEU A 104 -1.26 -12.01 30.95
N LYS A 105 -2.35 -11.79 30.20
CA LYS A 105 -3.65 -12.42 30.49
C LYS A 105 -3.59 -13.94 30.34
N SER A 106 -3.03 -14.47 29.24
CA SER A 106 -2.94 -15.92 29.05
C SER A 106 -2.01 -16.59 30.06
N GLN A 107 -0.93 -15.94 30.49
CA GLN A 107 -0.07 -16.41 31.58
C GLN A 107 -0.82 -16.45 32.92
N ARG A 108 -1.54 -15.38 33.28
CA ARG A 108 -2.36 -15.36 34.50
C ARG A 108 -3.47 -16.41 34.48
N GLU A 109 -4.16 -16.59 33.36
CA GLU A 109 -5.17 -17.63 33.21
C GLU A 109 -4.61 -19.05 33.34
N ALA A 110 -3.38 -19.30 32.87
CA ALA A 110 -2.69 -20.57 33.08
C ALA A 110 -2.33 -20.78 34.56
N LEU A 111 -1.83 -19.74 35.25
CA LEU A 111 -1.45 -19.80 36.67
C LEU A 111 -2.65 -19.85 37.64
N VAL A 112 -3.84 -19.36 37.26
CA VAL A 112 -5.05 -19.35 38.08
C VAL A 112 -5.91 -20.61 37.92
N LYS A 113 -5.69 -21.41 36.85
CA LYS A 113 -6.41 -22.67 36.62
C LYS A 113 -6.00 -23.92 37.43
N PRO A 114 -4.98 -23.97 38.33
CA PRO A 114 -4.62 -25.19 39.06
C PRO A 114 -5.30 -25.33 40.44
N VAL A 115 -6.63 -25.14 40.54
CA VAL A 115 -7.38 -25.60 41.74
C VAL A 115 -8.76 -26.15 41.34
N LYS A 116 -9.11 -27.34 41.88
CA LYS A 116 -10.36 -28.13 41.72
C LYS A 116 -10.39 -29.02 40.43
N LYS A 117 -10.52 -30.35 40.50
CA LYS A 117 -10.73 -31.27 41.65
C LYS A 117 -9.93 -32.57 41.49
N VAL A 118 -9.42 -33.10 42.59
CA VAL A 118 -9.09 -34.52 42.79
C VAL A 118 -10.21 -35.14 43.64
N GLU A 119 -10.36 -36.47 43.58
CA GLU A 119 -11.40 -37.32 44.22
C GLU A 119 -12.79 -37.36 43.53
N LYS A 120 -13.48 -38.49 43.38
CA LYS A 120 -13.18 -39.95 43.56
C LYS A 120 -14.16 -40.78 42.67
N LYS A 121 -13.76 -41.98 42.24
CA LYS A 121 -14.59 -43.13 41.78
C LYS A 121 -14.02 -44.39 42.45
N PRO A 122 -14.73 -45.53 42.63
CA PRO A 122 -15.96 -46.02 41.96
C PRO A 122 -17.11 -46.34 42.96
N THR A 123 -18.31 -46.86 42.59
CA THR A 123 -18.64 -48.30 42.35
C THR A 123 -19.92 -48.51 41.47
N LYS A 124 -20.48 -49.74 41.41
CA LYS A 124 -21.29 -50.34 40.30
C LYS A 124 -22.81 -50.42 40.56
N ALA A 125 -23.66 -50.43 39.51
CA ALA A 125 -24.81 -51.37 39.35
C ALA A 125 -25.52 -51.32 37.96
N ALA A 126 -25.57 -52.48 37.28
CA ALA A 126 -26.51 -53.08 36.28
C ALA A 126 -27.33 -52.29 35.20
N PRO A 127 -27.70 -52.94 34.04
CA PRO A 127 -28.38 -52.31 32.89
C PRO A 127 -29.79 -52.87 32.52
N ALA A 128 -30.56 -52.17 31.66
CA ALA A 128 -31.77 -52.73 31.01
C ALA A 128 -32.14 -52.15 29.61
N LYS A 129 -32.22 -53.06 28.62
CA LYS A 129 -33.12 -53.16 27.43
C LYS A 129 -33.31 -52.00 26.41
N LYS A 130 -32.92 -52.31 25.16
CA LYS A 130 -33.47 -51.85 23.85
C LYS A 130 -34.55 -52.87 23.36
N PRO A 131 -35.49 -52.57 22.43
CA PRO A 131 -35.27 -52.35 20.97
C PRO A 131 -36.23 -51.25 20.38
N ALA A 132 -36.59 -51.09 19.09
CA ALA A 132 -36.29 -51.78 17.81
C ALA A 132 -36.46 -50.84 16.57
N GLY A 133 -35.71 -51.08 15.48
CA GLY A 133 -36.04 -50.67 14.09
C GLY A 133 -35.85 -49.18 13.69
N LYS A 134 -35.62 -48.82 12.41
CA LYS A 134 -35.36 -49.60 11.17
C LYS A 134 -34.74 -48.66 10.11
N THR A 135 -33.91 -49.19 9.19
CA THR A 135 -33.57 -48.67 7.82
C THR A 135 -33.19 -47.18 7.62
N GLY A 136 -32.15 -46.76 6.91
CA GLY A 136 -31.33 -47.40 5.88
C GLY A 136 -31.33 -46.53 4.60
N GLY A 137 -30.17 -46.21 4.02
CA GLY A 137 -30.12 -45.41 2.77
C GLY A 137 -28.81 -44.61 2.58
N LYS A 138 -28.27 -44.63 1.35
CA LYS A 138 -26.99 -44.02 0.96
C LYS A 138 -27.15 -42.57 0.45
N SER A 139 -25.98 -41.95 0.23
CA SER A 139 -25.70 -40.91 -0.78
C SER A 139 -25.87 -39.44 -0.32
N ALA A 140 -25.16 -38.43 -0.84
CA ALA A 140 -23.88 -38.23 -1.52
C ALA A 140 -23.86 -36.74 -1.96
N VAL A 141 -22.68 -36.20 -2.30
CA VAL A 141 -22.49 -35.06 -3.24
C VAL A 141 -22.82 -33.61 -2.79
N LYS A 142 -21.72 -32.88 -2.51
CA LYS A 142 -21.26 -31.57 -3.03
C LYS A 142 -22.09 -30.26 -2.92
N THR A 143 -21.34 -29.22 -2.52
CA THR A 143 -21.28 -27.82 -3.04
C THR A 143 -22.46 -26.84 -2.89
N ALA A 144 -22.24 -25.80 -2.07
CA ALA A 144 -22.58 -24.39 -2.30
C ALA A 144 -21.98 -23.52 -1.17
N SER A 145 -21.66 -22.23 -1.28
CA SER A 145 -21.35 -21.38 -2.45
C SER A 145 -20.62 -20.12 -1.99
N LYS A 146 -19.64 -19.66 -2.78
CA LYS A 146 -18.86 -18.42 -2.54
C LYS A 146 -19.68 -17.20 -2.97
N LYS A 147 -20.12 -16.36 -2.04
CA LYS A 147 -20.97 -15.18 -2.37
C LYS A 147 -20.15 -14.05 -3.03
N PRO A 148 -20.57 -13.49 -4.17
CA PRO A 148 -19.78 -12.52 -4.95
C PRO A 148 -19.98 -11.06 -4.52
N ALA A 149 -19.09 -10.18 -4.97
CA ALA A 149 -19.18 -8.72 -4.81
C ALA A 149 -19.86 -8.04 -6.01
N PRO A 150 -20.63 -6.95 -5.82
CA PRO A 150 -21.28 -6.23 -6.91
C PRO A 150 -20.36 -5.20 -7.60
N LYS A 151 -20.41 -5.19 -8.94
CA LYS A 151 -20.15 -4.03 -9.81
C LYS A 151 -21.51 -3.68 -10.45
N GLY A 152 -21.88 -2.44 -10.79
CA GLY A 152 -21.25 -1.11 -10.69
C GLY A 152 -22.11 -0.11 -11.50
N ALA A 153 -21.70 1.15 -11.64
CA ALA A 153 -22.30 2.14 -12.56
C ALA A 153 -21.15 2.95 -13.20
N ILE A 154 -20.83 2.75 -14.49
CA ILE A 154 -21.37 3.39 -15.70
C ILE A 154 -20.84 4.82 -15.93
N LYS A 155 -20.47 5.08 -17.20
CA LYS A 155 -19.62 6.18 -17.68
C LYS A 155 -20.41 7.47 -17.92
N SER A 156 -19.73 8.61 -17.83
CA SER A 156 -20.05 9.79 -18.64
C SER A 156 -18.79 10.28 -19.35
N LYS A 157 -18.89 10.45 -20.68
CA LYS A 157 -17.89 11.12 -21.52
C LYS A 157 -18.30 12.58 -21.70
N LYS A 158 -17.36 13.51 -21.58
CA LYS A 158 -17.26 14.72 -22.39
C LYS A 158 -15.77 15.11 -22.46
#